data_AF-A0A4Q1FFK2-F1
#
_entry.id   AF-A0A4Q1FFK2-F1
#
_cell.length_a   1.000
_cell.length_b   1.000
_cell.length_c   1.000
_cell.angle_alpha   90.00
_cell.angle_beta   90.00
_cell.angle_gamma   90.00
#
_symmetry.space_group_name_H-M   'P 1'
#
loop_
_entity.id
_entity.type
_entity.pdbx_description
1 polymer ?
#
loop_
_entity_poly.entity_id
_entity_poly.type
_entity_poly.pdbx_seq_one_letter_code
_entity_poly.pdbx_strand_id
1 'polypeptide(L)'
;MMNSKYPLEWLDRLILEYLNPNVADLSLLAEAELKAISEHVVKESVRIQVRIKNEIFGLRRKRQIRLLVRKYHSTLIFLLDAMTDSQKADAFKETALLKCGEMIIRCLDELLSFLEQQYSCYLNLDERMPVTYFLVSRKELQLKLKSLWKIRSESEEVQQVLKIVVDELADSISLQERRRVTFRQVLYERKLLNELVLIESLEMKEGFSMLDQKLISLNFNSPVYVKVLASRFISRLELEESFSEKLRFLSYYLKELNQIHSSEKLFFNSGFEPVKIVLDNWFRRELEYLEKQMKLSGDSNSKVWIAEKQENKLECDLSADQIGIILRAADETRVVKSRSMSLVFQRIVPHLSTAFKKDLSYQSVRSKSYNAEENDKNIAILALEKMIKKIRTY
;
A
#
# COMPACT_ATOMS: atom_id res chain seq x y z
N MET A 1 19.15 44.71 2.32
CA MET A 1 18.80 43.36 1.81
C MET A 1 17.57 43.50 0.93
N MET A 2 17.69 43.31 -0.38
CA MET A 2 16.55 43.42 -1.29
C MET A 2 15.52 42.34 -0.95
N ASN A 3 14.33 42.79 -0.54
CA ASN A 3 13.14 41.98 -0.36
C ASN A 3 12.65 41.54 -1.75
N SER A 4 13.35 40.59 -2.37
CA SER A 4 12.83 39.94 -3.58
C SER A 4 11.53 39.24 -3.21
N LYS A 5 10.43 39.61 -3.87
CA LYS A 5 9.12 38.95 -3.75
C LYS A 5 9.16 37.51 -4.29
N TYR A 6 10.17 37.15 -5.09
CA TYR A 6 10.29 35.84 -5.73
C TYR A 6 11.53 35.08 -5.22
N PRO A 7 11.34 34.05 -4.39
CA PRO A 7 12.43 33.36 -3.68
C PRO A 7 13.47 32.65 -4.56
N LEU A 8 13.14 32.32 -5.82
CA LEU A 8 14.05 31.61 -6.73
C LEU A 8 14.66 32.54 -7.80
N GLU A 9 14.46 33.86 -7.71
CA GLU A 9 14.88 34.84 -8.72
C GLU A 9 16.35 34.70 -9.14
N TRP A 10 17.23 34.43 -8.18
CA TRP A 10 18.65 34.27 -8.46
C TRP A 10 18.95 33.00 -9.27
N LEU A 11 18.30 31.87 -8.94
CA LEU A 11 18.44 30.63 -9.70
C LEU A 11 17.84 30.76 -11.10
N ASP A 12 16.70 31.43 -11.24
CA ASP A 12 16.09 31.72 -12.54
C ASP A 12 17.06 32.47 -13.45
N ARG A 13 17.62 33.60 -13.00
CA ARG A 13 18.56 34.38 -13.82
C ARG A 13 19.82 33.60 -14.14
N LEU A 14 20.37 32.89 -13.15
CA LEU A 14 21.57 32.09 -13.36
C LEU A 14 21.36 31.06 -14.48
N ILE A 15 20.25 30.32 -14.44
CA ILE A 15 20.03 29.19 -15.35
C ILE A 15 19.49 29.66 -16.70
N LEU A 16 18.53 30.58 -16.71
CA LEU A 16 17.80 30.96 -17.92
C LEU A 16 18.51 32.04 -18.74
N GLU A 17 19.34 32.85 -18.11
CA GLU A 17 20.06 33.95 -18.76
C GLU A 17 21.57 33.64 -18.80
N TYR A 18 22.20 33.44 -17.64
CA TYR A 18 23.67 33.45 -17.53
C TYR A 18 24.34 32.15 -18.01
N LEU A 19 23.72 30.99 -17.74
CA LEU A 19 24.22 29.66 -18.14
C LEU A 19 23.43 29.06 -19.31
N ASN A 20 22.61 29.85 -19.98
CA ASN A 20 21.82 29.41 -21.13
C ASN A 20 22.61 29.62 -22.43
N PRO A 21 23.02 28.55 -23.14
CA PRO A 21 23.85 28.64 -24.34
C PRO A 21 23.14 29.33 -25.52
N ASN A 22 21.81 29.47 -25.47
CA ASN A 22 21.06 30.18 -26.51
C ASN A 22 21.02 31.70 -26.31
N VAL A 23 21.44 32.18 -25.12
CA VAL A 23 21.31 33.58 -24.70
C VAL A 23 22.65 34.20 -24.35
N ALA A 24 23.54 33.43 -23.72
CA ALA A 24 24.86 33.88 -23.27
C ALA A 24 25.99 33.12 -23.97
N ASP A 25 27.11 33.82 -24.20
CA ASP A 25 28.34 33.22 -24.66
C ASP A 25 29.12 32.62 -23.49
N LEU A 26 28.97 31.30 -23.33
CA LEU A 26 29.54 30.56 -22.21
C LEU A 26 31.07 30.43 -22.28
N SER A 27 31.68 30.72 -23.44
CA SER A 27 33.15 30.65 -23.61
C SER A 27 33.91 31.76 -22.87
N LEU A 28 33.20 32.80 -22.43
CA LEU A 28 33.76 33.94 -21.70
C LEU A 28 33.84 33.71 -20.18
N LEU A 29 33.28 32.62 -19.68
CA LEU A 29 33.21 32.33 -18.24
C LEU A 29 34.54 31.77 -17.74
N ALA A 30 35.15 32.46 -16.77
CA ALA A 30 36.40 31.99 -16.19
C ALA A 30 36.15 30.85 -15.19
N GLU A 31 37.09 29.90 -15.06
CA GLU A 31 36.98 28.78 -14.12
C GLU A 31 36.78 29.24 -12.66
N ALA A 32 37.39 30.36 -12.28
CA ALA A 32 37.21 30.98 -10.96
C ALA A 32 35.76 31.45 -10.73
N GLU A 33 35.10 31.98 -11.75
CA GLU A 33 33.70 32.43 -11.69
C GLU A 33 32.77 31.22 -11.57
N LEU A 34 33.01 30.15 -12.34
CA LEU A 34 32.25 28.90 -12.26
C LEU A 34 32.33 28.25 -10.88
N LYS A 35 33.51 28.30 -10.25
CA LYS A 35 33.70 27.82 -8.88
C LYS A 35 32.93 28.68 -7.88
N ALA A 36 32.99 30.01 -8.00
CA ALA A 36 32.24 30.92 -7.14
C ALA A 36 30.72 30.72 -7.28
N ILE A 37 30.23 30.50 -8.51
CA ILE A 37 28.83 30.14 -8.78
C ILE A 37 28.48 28.84 -8.05
N SER A 38 29.27 27.80 -8.23
CA SER A 38 29.03 26.49 -7.59
C SER A 38 28.92 26.60 -6.07
N GLU A 39 29.82 27.36 -5.42
CA GLU A 39 29.76 27.61 -3.97
C GLU A 39 28.52 28.44 -3.55
N HIS A 40 28.14 29.42 -4.37
CA HIS A 40 26.97 30.26 -4.10
C HIS A 40 25.66 29.48 -4.24
N VAL A 41 25.54 28.59 -5.23
CA VAL A 41 24.36 27.73 -5.43
C VAL A 41 24.08 26.88 -4.20
N VAL A 42 25.13 26.30 -3.59
CA VAL A 42 24.98 25.49 -2.37
C VAL A 42 24.50 26.33 -1.18
N LYS A 43 25.00 27.56 -1.03
CA LYS A 43 24.55 28.48 0.04
C LYS A 43 23.11 28.93 -0.19
N GLU A 44 22.76 29.26 -1.43
CA GLU A 44 21.43 29.74 -1.80
C GLU A 44 20.39 28.62 -1.69
N SER A 45 20.73 27.37 -1.99
CA SER A 45 19.80 26.23 -1.83
C SER A 45 19.37 26.07 -0.36
N VAL A 46 20.32 26.13 0.59
CA VAL A 46 20.03 26.10 2.03
C VAL A 46 19.14 27.28 2.44
N ARG A 47 19.43 28.47 1.91
CA ARG A 47 18.63 29.68 2.19
C ARG A 47 17.19 29.54 1.68
N ILE A 48 17.01 28.98 0.47
CA ILE A 48 15.70 28.71 -0.12
C ILE A 48 14.92 27.71 0.76
N GLN A 49 15.54 26.65 1.27
CA GLN A 49 14.88 25.70 2.17
C GLN A 49 14.36 26.39 3.44
N VAL A 50 15.18 27.23 4.08
CA VAL A 50 14.79 27.99 5.27
C VAL A 50 13.63 28.93 4.94
N ARG A 51 13.69 29.61 3.80
CA ARG A 51 12.63 30.51 3.36
C ARG A 51 11.31 29.80 3.10
N ILE A 52 11.34 28.65 2.42
CA ILE A 52 10.16 27.80 2.21
C ILE A 52 9.51 27.43 3.55
N LYS A 53 10.31 27.00 4.53
CA LYS A 53 9.79 26.67 5.88
C LYS A 53 9.12 27.86 6.54
N ASN A 54 9.74 29.04 6.51
CA ASN A 54 9.21 30.25 7.11
C ASN A 54 7.89 30.71 6.43
N GLU A 55 7.85 30.67 5.10
CA GLU A 55 6.65 31.02 4.34
C GLU A 55 5.49 30.05 4.63
N ILE A 56 5.77 28.74 4.69
CA ILE A 56 4.76 27.72 5.03
C ILE A 56 4.28 27.89 6.48
N PHE A 57 5.18 28.15 7.42
CA PHE A 57 4.83 28.35 8.83
C PHE A 57 3.93 29.58 9.03
N GLY A 58 4.13 30.63 8.23
CA GLY A 58 3.28 31.82 8.24
C GLY A 58 1.87 31.62 7.67
N LEU A 59 1.61 30.51 6.96
CA LEU A 59 0.32 30.25 6.32
C LEU A 59 -0.63 29.48 7.23
N ARG A 60 -1.87 29.97 7.34
CA ARG A 60 -2.90 29.36 8.22
C ARG A 60 -3.82 28.37 7.50
N ARG A 61 -3.95 28.46 6.17
CA ARG A 61 -4.89 27.63 5.39
C ARG A 61 -4.16 26.56 4.60
N LYS A 62 -4.57 25.29 4.74
CA LYS A 62 -4.04 24.14 3.98
C LYS A 62 -4.03 24.36 2.45
N ARG A 63 -5.03 25.07 1.91
CA ARG A 63 -5.10 25.40 0.47
C ARG A 63 -3.98 26.34 0.03
N GLN A 64 -3.59 27.29 0.88
CA GLN A 64 -2.49 28.22 0.59
C GLN A 64 -1.15 27.50 0.64
N ILE A 65 -0.93 26.66 1.66
CA ILE A 65 0.27 25.81 1.76
C ILE A 65 0.39 24.93 0.51
N ARG A 66 -0.70 24.27 0.11
CA ARG A 66 -0.79 23.47 -1.11
C ARG A 66 -0.39 24.24 -2.36
N LEU A 67 -0.95 25.43 -2.56
CA LEU A 67 -0.64 26.26 -3.71
C LEU A 67 0.83 26.68 -3.71
N LEU A 68 1.37 27.08 -2.55
CA LEU A 68 2.76 27.52 -2.41
C LEU A 68 3.74 26.38 -2.72
N VAL A 69 3.57 25.23 -2.07
CA VAL A 69 4.42 24.04 -2.28
C VAL A 69 4.42 23.64 -3.76
N ARG A 70 3.27 23.65 -4.43
CA ARG A 70 3.19 23.34 -5.86
C ARG A 70 3.89 24.34 -6.75
N LYS A 71 3.80 25.64 -6.44
CA LYS A 71 4.53 26.67 -7.19
C LYS A 71 6.03 26.43 -7.12
N TYR A 72 6.57 26.23 -5.91
CA TYR A 72 7.98 25.89 -5.74
C TYR A 72 8.36 24.62 -6.50
N HIS A 73 7.57 23.56 -6.35
CA HIS A 73 7.83 22.28 -7.01
C HIS A 73 7.82 22.42 -8.54
N SER A 74 6.81 23.04 -9.13
CA SER A 74 6.73 23.24 -10.58
C SER A 74 7.88 24.09 -11.12
N THR A 75 8.27 25.13 -10.39
CA THR A 75 9.30 26.05 -10.86
C THR A 75 10.70 25.45 -10.72
N LEU A 76 10.98 24.73 -9.63
CA LEU A 76 12.25 24.01 -9.47
C LEU A 76 12.42 22.94 -10.54
N ILE A 77 11.33 22.25 -10.92
CA ILE A 77 11.40 21.33 -12.05
C ILE A 77 11.71 22.10 -13.33
N PHE A 78 10.97 23.16 -13.65
CA PHE A 78 11.25 23.98 -14.84
C PHE A 78 12.72 24.46 -14.93
N LEU A 79 13.34 24.83 -13.82
CA LEU A 79 14.75 25.21 -13.77
C LEU A 79 15.71 24.03 -13.96
N LEU A 80 15.41 22.89 -13.32
CA LEU A 80 16.17 21.65 -13.49
C LEU A 80 16.17 21.23 -14.98
N ASP A 81 15.02 21.38 -15.62
CA ASP A 81 14.78 21.09 -17.03
C ASP A 81 15.65 21.97 -17.93
N ALA A 82 15.56 23.29 -17.72
CA ALA A 82 16.32 24.27 -18.49
C ALA A 82 17.83 24.06 -18.35
N MET A 83 18.32 23.75 -17.13
CA MET A 83 19.74 23.49 -16.90
C MET A 83 20.20 22.18 -17.56
N THR A 84 19.40 21.12 -17.45
CA THR A 84 19.70 19.81 -18.06
C THR A 84 19.72 19.90 -19.60
N ASP A 85 18.80 20.67 -20.18
CA ASP A 85 18.78 20.92 -21.63
C ASP A 85 19.97 21.79 -22.06
N SER A 86 20.33 22.80 -21.28
CA SER A 86 21.52 23.64 -21.52
C SER A 86 22.81 22.80 -21.56
N GLN A 87 22.94 21.80 -20.70
CA GLN A 87 24.08 20.88 -20.67
C GLN A 87 24.27 20.03 -21.93
N LYS A 88 23.27 19.93 -22.81
CA LYS A 88 23.40 19.18 -24.07
C LYS A 88 24.18 19.96 -25.13
N ALA A 89 24.34 21.27 -24.95
CA ALA A 89 25.09 22.10 -25.88
C ALA A 89 26.59 21.78 -25.81
N ASP A 90 27.28 21.95 -26.94
CA ASP A 90 28.71 21.65 -27.06
C ASP A 90 29.58 22.45 -26.08
N ALA A 91 29.13 23.63 -25.66
CA ALA A 91 29.80 24.46 -24.66
C ALA A 91 30.02 23.71 -23.33
N PHE A 92 29.09 22.83 -22.94
CA PHE A 92 29.20 22.02 -21.71
C PHE A 92 30.11 20.80 -21.84
N LYS A 93 30.83 20.63 -22.95
CA LYS A 93 31.92 19.65 -23.05
C LYS A 93 33.15 20.05 -22.23
N GLU A 94 33.28 21.33 -21.88
CA GLU A 94 34.34 21.82 -21.01
C GLU A 94 34.15 21.31 -19.57
N THR A 95 35.21 20.73 -18.99
CA THR A 95 35.11 20.03 -17.71
C THR A 95 34.69 20.90 -16.53
N ALA A 96 35.08 22.19 -16.50
CA ALA A 96 34.72 23.10 -15.41
C ALA A 96 33.24 23.51 -15.47
N LEU A 97 32.76 23.88 -16.66
CA LEU A 97 31.37 24.26 -16.89
C LEU A 97 30.42 23.08 -16.69
N LEU A 98 30.81 21.88 -17.14
CA LEU A 98 30.06 20.65 -16.88
C LEU A 98 29.89 20.40 -15.38
N LYS A 99 30.98 20.45 -14.60
CA LYS A 99 30.95 20.27 -13.13
C LYS A 99 30.08 21.32 -12.44
N CYS A 100 30.13 22.57 -12.88
CA CYS A 100 29.28 23.64 -12.37
C CYS A 100 27.80 23.33 -12.63
N GLY A 101 27.46 22.92 -13.85
CA GLY A 101 26.10 22.51 -14.20
C GLY A 101 25.61 21.29 -13.40
N GLU A 102 26.46 20.27 -13.21
CA GLU A 102 26.15 19.09 -12.40
C GLU A 102 25.89 19.48 -10.94
N MET A 103 26.66 20.43 -10.40
CA MET A 103 26.44 20.98 -9.05
C MET A 103 25.08 21.67 -8.93
N ILE A 104 24.69 22.46 -9.93
CA ILE A 104 23.39 23.14 -9.97
C ILE A 104 22.25 22.13 -10.01
N ILE A 105 22.32 21.16 -10.92
CA ILE A 105 21.34 20.07 -11.04
C ILE A 105 21.18 19.35 -9.72
N ARG A 106 22.29 18.97 -9.07
CA ARG A 106 22.27 18.32 -7.75
C ARG A 106 21.55 19.17 -6.69
N CYS A 107 21.83 20.47 -6.64
CA CYS A 107 21.18 21.36 -5.66
C CYS A 107 19.67 21.51 -5.92
N LEU A 108 19.26 21.55 -7.19
CA LEU A 108 17.84 21.59 -7.56
C LEU A 108 17.13 20.26 -7.21
N ASP A 109 17.77 19.12 -7.46
CA ASP A 109 17.27 17.80 -7.07
C ASP A 109 17.14 17.66 -5.54
N GLU A 110 18.09 18.19 -4.77
CA GLU A 110 18.03 18.24 -3.31
C GLU A 110 16.86 19.10 -2.82
N LEU A 111 16.62 20.27 -3.44
CA LEU A 111 15.48 21.13 -3.13
C LEU A 111 14.14 20.46 -3.46
N LEU A 112 14.05 19.78 -4.59
CA LEU A 112 12.86 19.00 -4.97
C LEU A 112 12.63 17.84 -4.01
N SER A 113 13.68 17.10 -3.67
CA SER A 113 13.63 16.01 -2.70
C SER A 113 13.19 16.50 -1.32
N PHE A 114 13.69 17.65 -0.88
CA PHE A 114 13.26 18.30 0.35
C PHE A 114 11.75 18.58 0.35
N LEU A 115 11.22 19.14 -0.74
CA LEU A 115 9.78 19.42 -0.88
C LEU A 115 8.95 18.13 -0.90
N GLU A 116 9.38 17.13 -1.65
CA GLU A 116 8.72 15.84 -1.78
C GLU A 116 8.67 15.09 -0.46
N GLN A 117 9.76 15.11 0.31
CA GLN A 117 9.83 14.43 1.60
C GLN A 117 8.99 15.14 2.66
N GLN A 118 9.12 16.46 2.82
CA GLN A 118 8.45 17.18 3.91
C GLN A 118 6.99 17.55 3.60
N TYR A 119 6.65 17.75 2.33
CA TYR A 119 5.36 18.31 1.92
C TYR A 119 4.61 17.44 0.91
N SER A 120 4.92 16.14 0.83
CA SER A 120 4.22 15.16 -0.04
C SER A 120 2.69 15.25 -0.01
N CYS A 121 2.08 15.49 1.16
CA CYS A 121 0.62 15.61 1.30
C CYS A 121 0.00 16.84 0.62
N TYR A 122 0.82 17.81 0.22
CA TYR A 122 0.43 19.02 -0.48
C TYR A 122 0.71 18.95 -1.99
N LEU A 123 1.52 18.00 -2.44
CA LEU A 123 1.77 17.72 -3.85
C LEU A 123 0.63 16.87 -4.43
N ASN A 124 0.19 17.17 -5.66
CA ASN A 124 -0.69 16.27 -6.41
C ASN A 124 0.19 15.20 -7.07
N LEU A 125 0.45 14.12 -6.35
CA LEU A 125 1.35 13.07 -6.85
C LEU A 125 0.79 12.31 -8.06
N ASP A 126 -0.50 12.47 -8.38
CA ASP A 126 -1.15 11.89 -9.56
C ASP A 126 -1.06 12.79 -10.81
N GLU A 127 -0.47 13.98 -10.70
CA GLU A 127 -0.22 14.83 -11.87
C GLU A 127 0.89 14.26 -12.75
N ARG A 128 0.81 14.57 -14.04
CA ARG A 128 1.86 14.23 -15.00
C ARG A 128 3.15 14.91 -14.56
N MET A 129 4.20 14.12 -14.46
CA MET A 129 5.54 14.57 -14.15
C MET A 129 6.19 15.19 -15.40
N PRO A 130 6.95 16.29 -15.26
CA PRO A 130 7.74 16.85 -16.36
C PRO A 130 8.78 15.87 -16.89
N VAL A 131 9.05 15.93 -18.19
CA VAL A 131 9.77 14.89 -18.96
C VAL A 131 11.22 14.71 -18.51
N THR A 132 11.83 15.79 -18.15
CA THR A 132 13.21 16.03 -17.70
C THR A 132 13.46 15.52 -16.28
N TYR A 133 12.63 15.88 -15.29
CA TYR A 133 12.66 15.22 -13.98
C TYR A 133 12.45 13.71 -14.13
N PHE A 134 11.55 13.31 -15.03
CA PHE A 134 11.37 11.92 -15.40
C PHE A 134 12.66 11.28 -15.96
N LEU A 135 13.36 11.93 -16.90
CA LEU A 135 14.61 11.43 -17.48
C LEU A 135 15.72 11.27 -16.43
N VAL A 136 15.84 12.21 -15.49
CA VAL A 136 16.82 12.14 -14.38
C VAL A 136 16.46 11.00 -13.44
N SER A 137 15.22 10.97 -12.94
CA SER A 137 14.73 9.91 -12.07
C SER A 137 14.87 8.53 -12.71
N ARG A 138 14.60 8.43 -14.01
CA ARG A 138 14.75 7.18 -14.77
C ARG A 138 16.19 6.68 -14.77
N LYS A 139 17.17 7.56 -15.00
CA LYS A 139 18.59 7.19 -14.93
C LYS A 139 18.95 6.67 -13.53
N GLU A 140 18.51 7.34 -12.48
CA GLU A 140 18.71 6.91 -11.08
C GLU A 140 18.12 5.52 -10.84
N LEU A 141 16.83 5.32 -11.20
CA LEU A 141 16.12 4.05 -11.03
C LEU A 141 16.80 2.92 -11.82
N GLN A 142 17.25 3.18 -13.05
CA GLN A 142 17.96 2.20 -13.88
C GLN A 142 19.29 1.75 -13.25
N LEU A 143 20.04 2.67 -12.63
CA LEU A 143 21.29 2.32 -11.95
C LEU A 143 21.02 1.42 -10.73
N LYS A 144 20.01 1.75 -9.93
CA LYS A 144 19.60 0.92 -8.77
C LYS A 144 19.03 -0.43 -9.19
N LEU A 145 18.28 -0.47 -10.28
CA LEU A 145 17.78 -1.72 -10.84
C LEU A 145 18.92 -2.64 -11.29
N LYS A 146 19.97 -2.08 -11.90
CA LYS A 146 21.19 -2.83 -12.25
C LYS A 146 21.89 -3.43 -11.03
N SER A 147 21.88 -2.76 -9.87
CA SER A 147 22.39 -3.36 -8.63
C SER A 147 21.53 -4.52 -8.15
N LEU A 148 20.20 -4.39 -8.18
CA LEU A 148 19.31 -5.51 -7.79
C LEU A 148 19.45 -6.72 -8.72
N TRP A 149 19.66 -6.50 -10.02
CA TRP A 149 19.83 -7.60 -10.98
C TRP A 149 21.07 -8.46 -10.71
N LYS A 150 22.06 -7.94 -9.99
CA LYS A 150 23.26 -8.69 -9.57
C LYS A 150 23.04 -9.54 -8.33
N ILE A 151 21.99 -9.26 -7.56
CA ILE A 151 21.69 -10.02 -6.35
C ILE A 151 21.29 -11.44 -6.75
N ARG A 152 21.78 -12.42 -5.99
CA ARG A 152 21.48 -13.84 -6.15
C ARG A 152 21.03 -14.40 -4.82
N SER A 153 19.99 -15.23 -4.87
CA SER A 153 19.54 -16.04 -3.75
C SER A 153 19.87 -17.51 -3.99
N GLU A 154 20.19 -18.24 -2.93
CA GLU A 154 20.34 -19.69 -2.96
C GLU A 154 18.99 -20.41 -3.09
N SER A 155 17.90 -19.77 -2.65
CA SER A 155 16.55 -20.29 -2.82
C SER A 155 16.02 -19.98 -4.21
N GLU A 156 15.68 -21.02 -4.98
CA GLU A 156 15.09 -20.92 -6.31
C GLU A 156 13.77 -20.12 -6.30
N GLU A 157 12.93 -20.32 -5.28
CA GLU A 157 11.67 -19.58 -5.11
C GLU A 157 11.92 -18.07 -4.92
N VAL A 158 12.87 -17.71 -4.06
CA VAL A 158 13.20 -16.29 -3.82
C VAL A 158 13.84 -15.67 -5.06
N GLN A 159 14.69 -16.43 -5.76
CA GLN A 159 15.31 -15.98 -7.01
C GLN A 159 14.26 -15.75 -8.10
N GLN A 160 13.23 -16.59 -8.19
CA GLN A 160 12.11 -16.41 -9.11
C GLN A 160 11.33 -15.13 -8.80
N VAL A 161 11.00 -14.87 -7.52
CA VAL A 161 10.32 -13.64 -7.10
C VAL A 161 11.18 -12.41 -7.42
N LEU A 162 12.47 -12.46 -7.11
CA LEU A 162 13.40 -11.35 -7.40
C LEU A 162 13.43 -11.04 -8.91
N LYS A 163 13.47 -12.07 -9.75
CA LYS A 163 13.44 -11.90 -11.21
C LYS A 163 12.16 -11.20 -11.67
N ILE A 164 10.99 -11.62 -11.16
CA ILE A 164 9.71 -11.00 -11.50
C ILE A 164 9.68 -9.52 -11.09
N VAL A 165 10.17 -9.20 -9.89
CA VAL A 165 10.23 -7.81 -9.42
C VAL A 165 11.13 -6.96 -10.33
N VAL A 166 12.28 -7.50 -10.73
CA VAL A 166 13.20 -6.78 -11.63
C VAL A 166 12.59 -6.62 -13.02
N ASP A 167 11.96 -7.65 -13.58
CA ASP A 167 11.33 -7.61 -14.90
C ASP A 167 10.16 -6.60 -14.92
N GLU A 168 9.26 -6.64 -13.92
CA GLU A 168 8.15 -5.70 -13.80
C GLU A 168 8.62 -4.25 -13.61
N LEU A 169 9.70 -4.02 -12.85
CA LEU A 169 10.30 -2.70 -12.70
C LEU A 169 10.98 -2.23 -14.00
N ALA A 170 11.68 -3.12 -14.71
CA ALA A 170 12.29 -2.81 -16.00
C ALA A 170 11.23 -2.42 -17.04
N ASP A 171 10.13 -3.17 -17.09
CA ASP A 171 8.99 -2.90 -17.97
C ASP A 171 8.31 -1.58 -17.61
N SER A 172 8.07 -1.33 -16.31
CA SER A 172 7.53 -0.05 -15.87
C SER A 172 8.42 1.12 -16.31
N ILE A 173 9.73 1.02 -16.04
CA ILE A 173 10.72 2.07 -16.35
C ILE A 173 10.91 2.29 -17.86
N SER A 174 10.74 1.24 -18.67
CA SER A 174 10.88 1.33 -20.13
C SER A 174 9.62 1.85 -20.82
N LEU A 175 8.43 1.42 -20.38
CA LEU A 175 7.13 1.82 -20.95
C LEU A 175 6.73 3.27 -20.58
N GLN A 176 7.43 3.88 -19.63
CA GLN A 176 7.19 5.25 -19.19
C GLN A 176 7.39 6.32 -20.28
N GLU A 177 8.15 6.06 -21.36
CA GLU A 177 8.24 6.99 -22.51
C GLU A 177 6.91 7.13 -23.29
N ARG A 178 6.05 6.11 -23.21
CA ARG A 178 4.81 6.03 -24.00
C ARG A 178 3.54 6.40 -23.21
N ARG A 179 3.67 6.66 -21.90
CA ARG A 179 2.54 6.86 -20.98
C ARG A 179 2.68 8.14 -20.15
N ARG A 180 1.56 8.61 -19.59
CA ARG A 180 1.55 9.68 -18.59
C ARG A 180 2.12 9.12 -17.28
N VAL A 181 3.39 9.38 -17.02
CA VAL A 181 4.04 9.02 -15.75
C VAL A 181 3.69 10.05 -14.69
N THR A 182 3.37 9.58 -13.49
CA THR A 182 3.01 10.43 -12.35
C THR A 182 4.12 10.43 -11.31
N PHE A 183 4.19 11.46 -10.47
CA PHE A 183 5.13 11.49 -9.36
C PHE A 183 4.92 10.30 -8.40
N ARG A 184 3.68 9.91 -8.16
CA ARG A 184 3.36 8.78 -7.27
C ARG A 184 4.04 7.50 -7.75
N GLN A 185 4.01 7.24 -9.05
CA GLN A 185 4.63 6.05 -9.63
C GLN A 185 6.15 6.05 -9.42
N VAL A 186 6.84 7.13 -9.79
CA VAL A 186 8.31 7.22 -9.63
C VAL A 186 8.72 7.18 -8.16
N LEU A 187 8.01 7.89 -7.29
CA LEU A 187 8.29 7.87 -5.85
C LEU A 187 8.10 6.48 -5.25
N TYR A 188 7.09 5.74 -5.70
CA TYR A 188 6.88 4.35 -5.31
C TYR A 188 8.04 3.46 -5.77
N GLU A 189 8.40 3.51 -7.05
CA GLU A 189 9.49 2.71 -7.62
C GLU A 189 10.82 3.00 -6.92
N ARG A 190 11.11 4.28 -6.68
CA ARG A 190 12.31 4.72 -5.93
C ARG A 190 12.32 4.15 -4.52
N LYS A 191 11.19 4.25 -3.81
CA LYS A 191 11.07 3.69 -2.46
C LYS A 191 11.26 2.17 -2.47
N LEU A 192 10.61 1.47 -3.39
CA LEU A 192 10.72 0.02 -3.51
C LEU A 192 12.16 -0.40 -3.76
N LEU A 193 12.85 0.19 -4.74
CA LEU A 193 14.25 -0.11 -5.03
C LEU A 193 15.16 0.12 -3.82
N ASN A 194 15.00 1.25 -3.13
CA ASN A 194 15.80 1.56 -1.94
C ASN A 194 15.60 0.51 -0.84
N GLU A 195 14.36 0.12 -0.59
CA GLU A 195 14.01 -0.87 0.42
C GLU A 195 14.47 -2.28 0.07
N LEU A 196 14.52 -2.63 -1.22
CA LEU A 196 15.01 -3.93 -1.70
C LEU A 196 16.54 -4.04 -1.64
N VAL A 197 17.26 -2.94 -1.87
CA VAL A 197 18.74 -2.92 -1.76
C VAL A 197 19.19 -3.12 -0.31
N LEU A 198 18.37 -2.74 0.67
CA LEU A 198 18.65 -2.89 2.10
C LEU A 198 18.35 -4.29 2.64
N ILE A 199 17.87 -5.24 1.82
CA ILE A 199 17.62 -6.61 2.28
C ILE A 199 18.96 -7.33 2.44
N GLU A 200 19.42 -7.44 3.69
CA GLU A 200 20.71 -8.03 4.06
C GLU A 200 20.74 -9.57 3.89
N SER A 201 19.59 -10.25 3.96
CA SER A 201 19.51 -11.69 3.70
C SER A 201 18.26 -12.07 2.89
N LEU A 202 18.47 -12.89 1.86
CA LEU A 202 17.41 -13.48 1.02
C LEU A 202 17.03 -14.89 1.49
N GLU A 203 17.29 -15.19 2.77
CA GLU A 203 17.02 -16.50 3.35
C GLU A 203 15.52 -16.77 3.44
N MET A 204 15.16 -18.01 3.11
CA MET A 204 13.83 -18.53 3.40
C MET A 204 13.75 -18.91 4.88
N LYS A 205 12.77 -18.34 5.58
CA LYS A 205 12.33 -18.84 6.89
C LYS A 205 10.99 -19.55 6.70
N GLU A 206 10.58 -20.35 7.69
CA GLU A 206 9.22 -20.90 7.72
C GLU A 206 8.19 -19.77 7.58
N GLY A 207 7.39 -19.78 6.51
CA GLY A 207 6.45 -18.70 6.21
C GLY A 207 6.80 -17.91 4.94
N PHE A 208 6.45 -16.63 4.95
CA PHE A 208 6.82 -15.69 3.89
C PHE A 208 8.30 -15.33 4.00
N SER A 209 9.00 -15.36 2.86
CA SER A 209 10.39 -14.87 2.79
C SER A 209 10.50 -13.40 3.19
N MET A 210 11.69 -12.94 3.57
CA MET A 210 11.93 -11.51 3.85
C MET A 210 11.57 -10.63 2.64
N LEU A 211 11.87 -11.12 1.43
CA LEU A 211 11.48 -10.46 0.18
C LEU A 211 9.96 -10.35 0.07
N ASP A 212 9.22 -11.45 0.32
CA ASP A 212 7.76 -11.44 0.24
C ASP A 212 7.13 -10.50 1.27
N GLN A 213 7.61 -10.54 2.52
CA GLN A 213 7.13 -9.64 3.57
C GLN A 213 7.33 -8.18 3.16
N LYS A 214 8.49 -7.85 2.56
CA LYS A 214 8.78 -6.50 2.09
C LYS A 214 7.84 -6.09 0.95
N LEU A 215 7.68 -6.94 -0.05
CA LEU A 215 6.80 -6.69 -1.20
C LEU A 215 5.34 -6.53 -0.79
N ILE A 216 4.84 -7.36 0.13
CA ILE A 216 3.49 -7.26 0.69
C ILE A 216 3.33 -5.97 1.51
N SER A 217 4.31 -5.64 2.36
CA SER A 217 4.26 -4.42 3.21
C SER A 217 4.24 -3.13 2.38
N LEU A 218 4.98 -3.11 1.26
CA LEU A 218 5.03 -1.99 0.33
C LEU A 218 3.87 -2.00 -0.66
N ASN A 219 3.04 -3.05 -0.68
CA ASN A 219 1.93 -3.23 -1.61
C ASN A 219 2.35 -3.30 -3.08
N PHE A 220 3.31 -4.19 -3.39
CA PHE A 220 3.72 -4.53 -4.76
C PHE A 220 2.64 -5.36 -5.47
N ASN A 221 1.53 -4.69 -5.82
CA ASN A 221 0.33 -5.28 -6.41
C ASN A 221 0.44 -5.62 -7.90
N SER A 222 1.57 -6.22 -8.28
CA SER A 222 1.72 -6.85 -9.58
C SER A 222 0.90 -8.15 -9.66
N PRO A 223 0.02 -8.32 -10.68
CA PRO A 223 -0.71 -9.56 -10.89
C PRO A 223 0.20 -10.77 -11.11
N VAL A 224 1.37 -10.56 -11.73
CA VAL A 224 2.36 -11.61 -11.98
C VAL A 224 2.93 -12.12 -10.66
N TYR A 225 3.29 -11.20 -9.76
CA TYR A 225 3.77 -11.55 -8.42
C TYR A 225 2.73 -12.33 -7.61
N VAL A 226 1.49 -11.84 -7.57
CA VAL A 226 0.38 -12.51 -6.85
C VAL A 226 0.16 -13.92 -7.38
N LYS A 227 0.20 -14.11 -8.71
CA LYS A 227 0.06 -15.43 -9.33
C LYS A 227 1.17 -16.38 -8.89
N VAL A 228 2.42 -15.93 -8.86
CA VAL A 228 3.55 -16.79 -8.44
C VAL A 228 3.44 -17.17 -6.97
N LEU A 229 3.05 -16.25 -6.10
CA LEU A 229 2.75 -16.59 -4.70
C LEU A 229 1.66 -17.65 -4.58
N ALA A 230 0.53 -17.47 -5.28
CA ALA A 230 -0.57 -18.42 -5.25
C ALA A 230 -0.14 -19.80 -5.76
N SER A 231 0.57 -19.87 -6.90
CA SER A 231 1.11 -21.12 -7.43
C SER A 231 2.06 -21.81 -6.46
N ARG A 232 2.94 -21.06 -5.79
CA ARG A 232 3.84 -21.60 -4.76
C ARG A 232 3.06 -22.24 -3.61
N PHE A 233 1.99 -21.59 -3.14
CA PHE A 233 1.15 -22.17 -2.09
C PHE A 233 0.41 -23.42 -2.57
N ILE A 234 -0.12 -23.42 -3.80
CA ILE A 234 -0.79 -24.59 -4.38
C ILE A 234 0.18 -25.78 -4.44
N SER A 235 1.39 -25.59 -4.97
CA SER A 235 2.38 -26.68 -5.06
C SER A 235 2.76 -27.23 -3.69
N ARG A 236 2.82 -26.39 -2.65
CA ARG A 236 3.07 -26.86 -1.27
C ARG A 236 1.87 -27.61 -0.68
N LEU A 237 0.65 -27.17 -0.97
CA LEU A 237 -0.57 -27.88 -0.53
C LEU A 237 -0.74 -29.25 -1.17
N GLU A 238 -0.21 -29.45 -2.37
CA GLU A 238 -0.22 -30.74 -3.05
C GLU A 238 0.69 -31.77 -2.36
N LEU A 239 1.70 -31.33 -1.61
CA LEU A 239 2.62 -32.19 -0.86
C LEU A 239 2.02 -32.69 0.46
N GLU A 240 1.04 -31.98 1.02
CA GLU A 240 0.39 -32.37 2.27
C GLU A 240 -0.56 -33.55 2.04
N GLU A 241 -0.48 -34.57 2.90
CA GLU A 241 -1.23 -35.82 2.74
C GLU A 241 -2.68 -35.68 3.23
N SER A 242 -2.89 -34.99 4.36
CA SER A 242 -4.20 -34.89 5.00
C SER A 242 -4.89 -33.52 4.80
N PHE A 243 -6.22 -33.51 4.82
CA PHE A 243 -7.00 -32.27 4.83
C PHE A 243 -6.69 -31.39 6.06
N SER A 244 -6.40 -32.01 7.20
CA SER A 244 -6.08 -31.31 8.44
C SER A 244 -4.76 -30.55 8.34
N GLU A 245 -3.74 -31.14 7.73
CA GLU A 245 -2.45 -30.49 7.50
C GLU A 245 -2.59 -29.32 6.52
N LYS A 246 -3.34 -29.51 5.42
CA LYS A 246 -3.64 -28.43 4.45
C LYS A 246 -4.35 -27.25 5.12
N LEU A 247 -5.33 -27.51 5.98
CA LEU A 247 -6.04 -26.47 6.73
C LEU A 247 -5.11 -25.74 7.72
N ARG A 248 -4.27 -26.47 8.45
CA ARG A 248 -3.29 -25.89 9.38
C ARG A 248 -2.28 -25.03 8.63
N PHE A 249 -1.78 -25.51 7.49
CA PHE A 249 -0.87 -24.80 6.60
C PHE A 249 -1.50 -23.47 6.16
N LEU A 250 -2.67 -23.49 5.52
CA LEU A 250 -3.31 -22.25 5.05
C LEU A 250 -3.65 -21.29 6.20
N SER A 251 -4.10 -21.82 7.34
CA SER A 251 -4.42 -21.00 8.51
C SER A 251 -3.19 -20.31 9.08
N TYR A 252 -2.03 -21.00 9.09
CA TYR A 252 -0.76 -20.42 9.48
C TYR A 252 -0.37 -19.26 8.55
N TYR A 253 -0.37 -19.47 7.24
CA TYR A 253 0.01 -18.42 6.28
C TYR A 253 -0.99 -17.25 6.24
N LEU A 254 -2.29 -17.51 6.42
CA LEU A 254 -3.29 -16.46 6.54
C LEU A 254 -3.07 -15.61 7.81
N LYS A 255 -2.68 -16.25 8.92
CA LYS A 255 -2.30 -15.53 10.14
C LYS A 255 -1.06 -14.66 9.89
N GLU A 256 -0.01 -15.22 9.31
CA GLU A 256 1.23 -14.49 8.98
C GLU A 256 0.95 -13.29 8.06
N LEU A 257 0.17 -13.49 6.99
CA LEU A 257 -0.23 -12.43 6.08
C LEU A 257 -0.94 -11.28 6.81
N ASN A 258 -1.83 -11.62 7.73
CA ASN A 258 -2.59 -10.63 8.49
C ASN A 258 -1.70 -9.82 9.44
N GLN A 259 -0.59 -10.38 9.92
CA GLN A 259 0.39 -9.69 10.77
C GLN A 259 1.29 -8.72 10.00
N ILE A 260 1.48 -8.90 8.69
CA ILE A 260 2.27 -7.97 7.87
C ILE A 260 1.57 -6.61 7.81
N HIS A 261 2.21 -5.55 8.30
CA HIS A 261 1.69 -4.20 8.17
C HIS A 261 1.89 -3.69 6.73
N SER A 262 0.80 -3.33 6.05
CA SER A 262 0.83 -2.75 4.70
C SER A 262 0.29 -1.32 4.72
N SER A 263 0.97 -0.42 4.01
CA SER A 263 0.51 0.96 3.84
C SER A 263 -0.47 1.06 2.66
N GLU A 264 -1.75 1.35 2.94
CA GLU A 264 -2.80 1.54 1.91
C GLU A 264 -2.52 2.68 0.92
N LYS A 265 -1.60 3.58 1.24
CA LYS A 265 -1.25 4.75 0.40
C LYS A 265 -0.20 4.45 -0.66
N LEU A 266 0.44 3.27 -0.60
CA LEU A 266 1.47 2.85 -1.55
C LEU A 266 0.87 1.79 -2.47
N PHE A 267 1.19 1.86 -3.76
CA PHE A 267 0.79 0.85 -4.73
C PHE A 267 1.73 0.93 -5.93
N PHE A 268 2.08 -0.23 -6.48
CA PHE A 268 2.85 -0.31 -7.72
C PHE A 268 1.96 0.03 -8.93
N ASN A 269 0.74 -0.49 -8.93
CA ASN A 269 -0.24 -0.28 -9.99
C ASN A 269 -1.56 0.22 -9.42
N SER A 270 -1.98 1.43 -9.84
CA SER A 270 -3.21 2.07 -9.35
C SER A 270 -4.50 1.38 -9.79
N GLY A 271 -4.45 0.56 -10.85
CA GLY A 271 -5.62 -0.13 -11.40
C GLY A 271 -5.93 -1.47 -10.73
N PHE A 272 -5.06 -1.96 -9.84
CA PHE A 272 -5.23 -3.26 -9.18
C PHE A 272 -5.45 -3.13 -7.68
N GLU A 273 -6.17 -4.10 -7.12
CA GLU A 273 -6.38 -4.18 -5.68
C GLU A 273 -5.05 -4.40 -4.92
N PRO A 274 -4.94 -3.94 -3.67
CA PRO A 274 -3.79 -4.22 -2.82
C PRO A 274 -3.47 -5.71 -2.66
N VAL A 275 -2.18 -6.08 -2.69
CA VAL A 275 -1.70 -7.47 -2.60
C VAL A 275 -2.33 -8.21 -1.43
N LYS A 276 -2.33 -7.57 -0.26
CA LYS A 276 -2.82 -8.18 0.98
C LYS A 276 -4.31 -8.55 0.88
N ILE A 277 -5.12 -7.72 0.23
CA ILE A 277 -6.55 -7.98 0.03
C ILE A 277 -6.74 -9.17 -0.93
N VAL A 278 -6.01 -9.18 -2.04
CA VAL A 278 -6.10 -10.25 -3.03
C VAL A 278 -5.67 -11.59 -2.42
N LEU A 279 -4.57 -11.61 -1.67
CA LEU A 279 -4.09 -12.82 -1.00
C LEU A 279 -5.03 -13.27 0.13
N ASP A 280 -5.54 -12.37 0.98
CA ASP A 280 -6.50 -12.71 2.05
C ASP A 280 -7.75 -13.36 1.46
N ASN A 281 -8.29 -12.79 0.39
CA ASN A 281 -9.42 -13.37 -0.35
C ASN A 281 -9.09 -14.74 -0.93
N TRP A 282 -7.89 -14.91 -1.49
CA TRP A 282 -7.45 -16.20 -2.03
C TRP A 282 -7.37 -17.27 -0.93
N PHE A 283 -6.69 -16.99 0.18
CA PHE A 283 -6.58 -17.90 1.32
C PHE A 283 -7.94 -18.29 1.90
N ARG A 284 -8.86 -17.33 2.05
CA ARG A 284 -10.22 -17.62 2.56
C ARG A 284 -11.00 -18.56 1.64
N ARG A 285 -10.93 -18.35 0.33
CA ARG A 285 -11.59 -19.22 -0.65
C ARG A 285 -11.01 -20.62 -0.65
N GLU A 286 -9.69 -20.74 -0.52
CA GLU A 286 -9.01 -22.03 -0.46
C GLU A 286 -9.37 -22.79 0.83
N LEU A 287 -9.40 -22.10 1.97
CA LEU A 287 -9.90 -22.66 3.24
C LEU A 287 -11.35 -23.14 3.11
N GLU A 288 -12.24 -22.32 2.56
CA GLU A 288 -13.65 -22.70 2.35
C GLU A 288 -13.79 -23.89 1.40
N TYR A 289 -12.94 -23.98 0.38
CA TYR A 289 -12.93 -25.10 -0.56
C TYR A 289 -12.50 -26.39 0.13
N LEU A 290 -11.39 -26.38 0.87
CA LEU A 290 -10.91 -27.54 1.63
C LEU A 290 -11.90 -27.98 2.72
N GLU A 291 -12.53 -27.03 3.43
CA GLU A 291 -13.57 -27.35 4.40
C GLU A 291 -14.78 -28.06 3.75
N LYS A 292 -15.15 -27.66 2.53
CA LYS A 292 -16.23 -28.33 1.77
C LYS A 292 -15.80 -29.71 1.30
N GLN A 293 -14.57 -29.85 0.79
CA GLN A 293 -14.04 -31.15 0.37
C GLN A 293 -14.01 -32.13 1.55
N MET A 294 -13.51 -31.71 2.72
CA MET A 294 -13.47 -32.55 3.92
C MET A 294 -14.87 -33.03 4.36
N LYS A 295 -15.89 -32.18 4.27
CA LYS A 295 -17.29 -32.55 4.56
C LYS A 295 -17.86 -33.59 3.59
N LEU A 296 -17.41 -33.56 2.33
CA LEU A 296 -17.85 -34.50 1.29
C LEU A 296 -17.07 -35.82 1.33
N SER A 297 -15.79 -35.79 1.72
CA SER A 297 -14.91 -36.97 1.74
C SER A 297 -15.18 -37.94 2.89
N GLY A 298 -16.00 -37.57 3.88
CA GLY A 298 -16.34 -38.45 5.01
C GLY A 298 -15.14 -38.88 5.86
N ASP A 299 -14.05 -38.09 5.84
CA ASP A 299 -12.81 -38.43 6.52
C ASP A 299 -13.04 -38.55 8.04
N SER A 300 -12.60 -39.63 8.67
CA SER A 300 -13.00 -39.96 10.05
C SER A 300 -12.45 -38.96 11.10
N ASN A 301 -11.42 -38.19 10.75
CA ASN A 301 -10.93 -37.05 11.52
C ASN A 301 -11.85 -35.81 11.48
N SER A 302 -12.80 -35.75 10.53
CA SER A 302 -13.84 -34.72 10.49
C SER A 302 -14.71 -34.73 11.74
N LYS A 303 -14.91 -35.90 12.37
CA LYS A 303 -15.70 -36.00 13.61
C LYS A 303 -15.03 -35.30 14.78
N VAL A 304 -13.71 -35.26 14.89
CA VAL A 304 -13.01 -34.66 16.04
C VAL A 304 -13.06 -33.12 15.98
N TRP A 305 -12.76 -32.52 14.82
CA TRP A 305 -12.82 -31.07 14.66
C TRP A 305 -14.25 -30.51 14.56
N ILE A 306 -15.20 -31.26 13.97
CA ILE A 306 -16.62 -30.88 13.97
C ILE A 306 -17.21 -31.06 15.38
N ALA A 307 -16.80 -32.07 16.15
CA ALA A 307 -17.21 -32.22 17.54
C ALA A 307 -16.70 -31.06 18.41
N GLU A 308 -15.43 -30.68 18.34
CA GLU A 308 -14.90 -29.55 19.14
C GLU A 308 -15.55 -28.20 18.81
N LYS A 309 -15.93 -27.96 17.54
CA LYS A 309 -16.63 -26.74 17.12
C LYS A 309 -18.14 -26.77 17.43
N GLN A 310 -18.74 -27.96 17.54
CA GLN A 310 -20.15 -28.13 17.92
C GLN A 310 -20.36 -28.25 19.44
N GLU A 311 -19.39 -28.73 20.22
CA GLU A 311 -19.49 -28.85 21.69
C GLU A 311 -19.53 -27.48 22.40
N ASN A 312 -19.00 -26.42 21.79
CA ASN A 312 -19.01 -25.07 22.37
C ASN A 312 -20.27 -24.25 22.06
N LYS A 313 -21.29 -24.83 21.41
CA LYS A 313 -22.53 -24.10 21.11
C LYS A 313 -23.55 -24.26 22.22
N LEU A 314 -24.24 -23.17 22.53
CA LEU A 314 -25.35 -23.19 23.48
C LEU A 314 -26.61 -23.70 22.76
N GLU A 315 -27.14 -24.82 23.25
CA GLU A 315 -28.41 -25.34 22.77
C GLU A 315 -29.58 -24.51 23.33
N CYS A 316 -30.35 -23.93 22.41
CA CYS A 316 -31.56 -23.20 22.71
C CYS A 316 -32.79 -24.11 22.53
N ASP A 317 -33.65 -24.13 23.54
CA ASP A 317 -34.99 -24.75 23.49
C ASP A 317 -36.00 -23.84 22.75
N LEU A 318 -35.59 -23.32 21.60
CA LEU A 318 -36.35 -22.44 20.71
C LEU A 318 -35.99 -22.74 19.26
N SER A 319 -36.92 -22.55 18.34
CA SER A 319 -36.64 -22.66 16.91
C SER A 319 -35.73 -21.52 16.43
N ALA A 320 -35.09 -21.72 15.28
CA ALA A 320 -34.28 -20.69 14.62
C ALA A 320 -35.06 -19.39 14.39
N ASP A 321 -36.36 -19.50 14.14
CA ASP A 321 -37.24 -18.39 13.79
C ASP A 321 -37.62 -17.63 15.06
N GLN A 322 -37.90 -18.34 16.16
CA GLN A 322 -38.15 -17.79 17.50
C GLN A 322 -36.92 -17.08 18.08
N ILE A 323 -35.73 -17.65 17.91
CA ILE A 323 -34.45 -17.01 18.27
C ILE A 323 -34.31 -15.69 17.50
N GLY A 324 -34.64 -15.70 16.21
CA GLY A 324 -34.60 -14.49 15.38
C GLY A 324 -35.50 -13.38 15.91
N ILE A 325 -36.71 -13.70 16.36
CA ILE A 325 -37.65 -12.74 16.96
C ILE A 325 -37.06 -12.12 18.22
N ILE A 326 -36.51 -12.93 19.13
CA ILE A 326 -35.94 -12.45 20.39
C ILE A 326 -34.71 -11.57 20.14
N LEU A 327 -33.79 -11.99 19.26
CA LEU A 327 -32.60 -11.21 18.93
C LEU A 327 -32.95 -9.87 18.29
N ARG A 328 -33.96 -9.85 17.44
CA ARG A 328 -34.48 -8.62 16.85
C ARG A 328 -35.07 -7.70 17.91
N ALA A 329 -35.91 -8.22 18.80
CA ALA A 329 -36.48 -7.45 19.90
C ALA A 329 -35.39 -6.89 20.81
N ALA A 330 -34.33 -7.67 21.10
CA ALA A 330 -33.21 -7.23 21.93
C ALA A 330 -32.38 -6.08 21.30
N ASP A 331 -32.18 -6.07 19.99
CA ASP A 331 -31.51 -4.97 19.27
C ASP A 331 -32.43 -3.73 19.17
N GLU A 332 -33.70 -3.90 18.80
CA GLU A 332 -34.68 -2.81 18.65
C GLU A 332 -34.96 -2.10 19.99
N THR A 333 -35.02 -2.86 21.09
CA THR A 333 -35.14 -2.31 22.46
C THR A 333 -33.81 -1.82 23.05
N ARG A 334 -32.71 -1.97 22.31
CA ARG A 334 -31.33 -1.60 22.70
C ARG A 334 -30.81 -2.29 23.97
N VAL A 335 -31.36 -3.46 24.30
CA VAL A 335 -30.78 -4.37 25.29
C VAL A 335 -29.40 -4.83 24.82
N VAL A 336 -29.25 -5.06 23.50
CA VAL A 336 -27.96 -5.30 22.84
C VAL A 336 -27.61 -4.07 21.99
N LYS A 337 -26.40 -3.51 22.17
CA LYS A 337 -25.93 -2.35 21.39
C LYS A 337 -24.98 -2.79 20.29
N SER A 338 -25.35 -2.53 19.04
CA SER A 338 -24.56 -2.85 17.85
C SER A 338 -24.63 -1.73 16.81
N ARG A 339 -23.63 -1.65 15.91
CA ARG A 339 -23.65 -0.73 14.76
C ARG A 339 -24.71 -1.08 13.71
N SER A 340 -25.20 -2.32 13.73
CA SER A 340 -26.29 -2.78 12.87
C SER A 340 -26.93 -4.08 13.41
N MET A 341 -28.21 -4.26 13.10
CA MET A 341 -28.96 -5.51 13.34
C MET A 341 -28.24 -6.72 12.76
N SER A 342 -27.71 -6.61 11.53
CA SER A 342 -26.95 -7.70 10.88
C SER A 342 -25.78 -8.18 11.72
N LEU A 343 -25.08 -7.27 12.38
CA LEU A 343 -23.92 -7.61 13.20
C LEU A 343 -24.34 -8.35 14.48
N VAL A 344 -25.51 -8.08 15.04
CA VAL A 344 -26.06 -8.83 16.19
C VAL A 344 -26.24 -10.30 15.81
N PHE A 345 -26.93 -10.55 14.71
CA PHE A 345 -27.17 -11.91 14.22
C PHE A 345 -25.85 -12.60 13.84
N GLN A 346 -24.96 -11.90 13.14
CA GLN A 346 -23.65 -12.44 12.76
C GLN A 346 -22.79 -12.82 13.97
N ARG A 347 -22.90 -12.10 15.09
CA ARG A 347 -22.11 -12.38 16.29
C ARG A 347 -22.72 -13.42 17.22
N ILE A 348 -24.05 -13.51 17.30
CA ILE A 348 -24.70 -14.37 18.29
C ILE A 348 -25.06 -15.73 17.69
N VAL A 349 -25.70 -15.74 16.51
CA VAL A 349 -26.28 -16.97 15.91
C VAL A 349 -25.25 -18.09 15.69
N PRO A 350 -23.98 -17.84 15.29
CA PRO A 350 -23.00 -18.92 15.10
C PRO A 350 -22.69 -19.74 16.35
N HIS A 351 -22.93 -19.19 17.54
CA HIS A 351 -22.69 -19.83 18.83
C HIS A 351 -23.94 -20.51 19.41
N LEU A 352 -25.07 -20.48 18.69
CA LEU A 352 -26.32 -21.11 19.11
C LEU A 352 -26.60 -22.35 18.27
N SER A 353 -27.26 -23.32 18.90
CA SER A 353 -27.88 -24.48 18.27
C SER A 353 -29.32 -24.60 18.73
N THR A 354 -30.10 -25.45 18.06
CA THR A 354 -31.46 -25.83 18.47
C THR A 354 -31.53 -27.35 18.49
N ALA A 355 -32.52 -27.92 19.19
CA ALA A 355 -32.74 -29.36 19.25
C ALA A 355 -32.81 -30.02 17.86
N PHE A 356 -33.28 -29.30 16.84
CA PHE A 356 -33.44 -29.80 15.47
C PHE A 356 -32.30 -29.39 14.51
N LYS A 357 -31.52 -28.37 14.85
CA LYS A 357 -30.51 -27.79 13.94
C LYS A 357 -29.30 -27.26 14.71
N LYS A 358 -28.16 -27.95 14.56
CA LYS A 358 -26.88 -27.57 15.20
C LYS A 358 -26.18 -26.37 14.56
N ASP A 359 -26.36 -26.17 13.25
CA ASP A 359 -25.75 -25.08 12.50
C ASP A 359 -26.81 -24.11 12.00
N LEU A 360 -26.88 -22.93 12.64
CA LEU A 360 -27.80 -21.87 12.27
C LEU A 360 -27.12 -20.87 11.33
N SER A 361 -27.76 -20.55 10.20
CA SER A 361 -27.32 -19.47 9.32
C SER A 361 -27.84 -18.14 9.85
N TYR A 362 -26.94 -17.21 10.20
CA TYR A 362 -27.33 -15.89 10.68
C TYR A 362 -28.15 -15.11 9.63
N GLN A 363 -27.86 -15.28 8.33
CA GLN A 363 -28.65 -14.64 7.27
C GLN A 363 -30.08 -15.16 7.24
N SER A 364 -30.25 -16.48 7.36
CA SER A 364 -31.58 -17.12 7.36
C SER A 364 -32.38 -16.78 8.62
N VAL A 365 -31.76 -16.84 9.80
CA VAL A 365 -32.40 -16.48 11.07
C VAL A 365 -32.82 -15.01 11.06
N ARG A 366 -31.98 -14.14 10.50
CA ARG A 366 -32.31 -12.72 10.32
C ARG A 366 -33.45 -12.49 9.34
N SER A 367 -33.39 -13.07 8.15
CA SER A 367 -34.42 -12.81 7.13
C SER A 367 -35.80 -13.23 7.63
N LYS A 368 -35.89 -14.35 8.34
CA LYS A 368 -37.13 -14.85 8.92
C LYS A 368 -37.65 -14.02 10.10
N SER A 369 -36.76 -13.38 10.87
CA SER A 369 -37.19 -12.45 11.94
C SER A 369 -38.01 -11.25 11.41
N TYR A 370 -37.91 -10.92 10.12
CA TYR A 370 -38.73 -9.87 9.50
C TYR A 370 -40.15 -10.33 9.17
N ASN A 371 -40.33 -11.61 8.84
CA ASN A 371 -41.59 -12.21 8.44
C ASN A 371 -42.01 -13.29 9.45
N ALA A 372 -42.02 -12.94 10.74
CA ALA A 372 -42.33 -13.88 11.80
C ALA A 372 -43.80 -14.32 11.79
N GLU A 373 -44.04 -15.62 11.78
CA GLU A 373 -45.38 -16.21 11.91
C GLU A 373 -45.98 -15.91 13.29
N GLU A 374 -47.31 -15.82 13.36
CA GLU A 374 -48.06 -15.56 14.60
C GLU A 374 -47.69 -16.56 15.71
N ASN A 375 -47.54 -17.83 15.35
CA ASN A 375 -47.22 -18.91 16.27
C ASN A 375 -45.81 -18.76 16.87
N ASP A 376 -44.80 -18.43 16.05
CA ASP A 376 -43.44 -18.21 16.54
C ASP A 376 -43.33 -16.99 17.46
N LYS A 377 -44.13 -15.93 17.19
CA LYS A 377 -44.22 -14.78 18.10
C LYS A 377 -44.77 -15.19 19.46
N ASN A 378 -45.86 -15.96 19.48
CA ASN A 378 -46.47 -16.42 20.73
C ASN A 378 -45.51 -17.28 21.55
N ILE A 379 -44.77 -18.19 20.89
CA ILE A 379 -43.77 -19.04 21.57
C ILE A 379 -42.61 -18.19 22.12
N ALA A 380 -42.12 -17.21 21.34
CA ALA A 380 -41.09 -16.29 21.80
C ALA A 380 -41.55 -15.46 23.01
N ILE A 381 -42.80 -14.99 23.02
CA ILE A 381 -43.39 -14.25 24.14
C ILE A 381 -43.46 -15.14 25.38
N LEU A 382 -43.99 -16.37 25.26
CA LEU A 382 -44.09 -17.31 26.39
C LEU A 382 -42.71 -17.63 26.99
N ALA A 383 -41.68 -17.76 26.16
CA ALA A 383 -40.31 -17.96 26.60
C ALA A 383 -39.78 -16.75 27.41
N LEU A 384 -40.03 -15.53 26.93
CA LEU A 384 -39.65 -14.31 27.64
C LEU A 384 -40.44 -14.13 28.94
N GLU A 385 -41.73 -14.45 28.97
CA GLU A 385 -42.55 -14.43 30.20
C GLU A 385 -42.03 -15.41 31.25
N LYS A 386 -41.61 -16.61 30.82
CA LYS A 386 -40.96 -17.60 31.70
C LYS A 386 -39.66 -17.04 32.30
N MET A 387 -38.85 -16.34 31.50
CA MET A 387 -37.65 -15.65 32.00
C MET A 387 -38.01 -14.54 32.99
N ILE A 388 -39.00 -13.70 32.70
CA ILE A 388 -39.48 -12.63 33.59
C ILE A 388 -39.93 -13.22 34.94
N LYS A 389 -40.72 -14.30 34.91
CA LYS A 389 -41.17 -14.98 36.14
C LYS A 389 -39.99 -15.49 36.96
N LYS A 390 -38.96 -16.04 36.31
CA LYS A 390 -37.74 -16.50 36.98
C LYS A 390 -36.93 -15.33 37.56
N ILE A 391 -36.80 -14.24 36.83
CA ILE A 391 -36.11 -13.03 37.29
C ILE A 391 -36.77 -12.46 38.55
N ARG A 392 -38.10 -12.48 38.66
CA ARG A 392 -38.82 -12.06 39.87
C ARG A 392 -38.57 -12.93 41.11
N THR A 393 -37.91 -14.09 40.95
CA THR A 393 -37.52 -14.97 42.07
C THR A 393 -36.08 -14.78 42.52
N TYR A 394 -35.27 -14.03 41.74
CA TYR A 394 -33.97 -13.52 42.17
C TYR A 394 -34.20 -12.32 43.09
#